data_AF-N1V241-F1
#
_entry.id   AF-N1V241-F1
#
_cell.length_a   1.000
_cell.length_b   1.000
_cell.length_c   1.000
_cell.angle_alpha   90.00
_cell.angle_beta   90.00
_cell.angle_gamma   90.00
#
_symmetry.space_group_name_H-M   'P 1'
#
loop_
_entity.id
_entity.type
_entity.pdbx_description
1 polymer ?
#
loop_
_entity_poly.entity_id
_entity_poly.type
_entity_poly.pdbx_seq_one_letter_code
_entity_poly.pdbx_strand_id
1 'polypeptide(L)'
;MTLTLPPALTGAAGSKPVAATVPQQQLTQDERNALWVERYIDGETLEAIGIDYGVTRERVRQVITKLGGSLAQESRQKRIEARQAHAQARADEFIGRYGDIARQIAAQGCTRSQTINRLKYVFPEMDEDFAETVLRESDIVFDHGAQNIFSDAIIKAGVYYLVGAELGLAPEPEYTAVHLDLELMEELAGILQGGTASDEDIATILGVIGAAHRHVAENPTTTITGARYEELRDELVPALGWESRKGSTPWPPTRQTLMGRYKLWNTALESMGLATAALGRAPGLVKFDEEDYQAAIDSFAQAMHNQGLHPSIERYENWLAATKSSGVERPSGSSVRNFFGGWSAAVRAAAVELSKHGKEN
;
A
#
# COMPACT_ATOMS: atom_id res chain seq x y z
N MET A 1 36.98 -10.62 29.77
CA MET A 1 37.42 -9.47 28.96
C MET A 1 36.66 -8.25 29.44
N THR A 2 37.27 -7.52 30.37
CA THR A 2 36.76 -6.32 31.02
C THR A 2 37.25 -5.12 30.20
N LEU A 3 36.34 -4.36 29.59
CA LEU A 3 36.66 -3.12 28.91
C LEU A 3 36.45 -1.94 29.85
N THR A 4 37.58 -1.43 30.33
CA THR A 4 37.73 -0.23 31.16
C THR A 4 37.61 1.02 30.29
N LEU A 5 36.66 1.90 30.60
CA LEU A 5 36.54 3.24 30.00
C LEU A 5 37.41 4.25 30.77
N PRO A 6 38.09 5.19 30.10
CA PRO A 6 38.84 6.26 30.75
C PRO A 6 37.94 7.42 31.23
N PRO A 7 38.34 8.20 32.26
CA PRO A 7 37.54 9.28 32.81
C PRO A 7 37.85 10.67 32.22
N ALA A 8 36.81 11.50 32.29
CA ALA A 8 36.75 12.97 32.43
C ALA A 8 37.24 13.87 31.28
N LEU A 9 36.31 14.69 30.77
CA LEU A 9 36.54 16.14 30.63
C LEU A 9 35.29 16.92 31.03
N THR A 10 35.42 17.63 32.14
CA THR A 10 34.50 18.63 32.68
C THR A 10 34.83 19.98 32.04
N GLY A 11 33.80 20.73 31.62
CA GLY A 11 33.83 22.19 31.56
C GLY A 11 33.96 22.82 30.17
N ALA A 12 32.86 23.43 29.71
CA ALA A 12 32.89 24.76 29.10
C ALA A 12 31.47 25.35 29.12
N ALA A 13 31.34 26.44 29.85
CA ALA A 13 30.18 27.30 29.84
C ALA A 13 30.09 28.05 28.51
N GLY A 14 28.86 28.46 28.16
CA GLY A 14 28.62 29.70 27.44
C GLY A 14 28.58 29.61 25.92
N SER A 15 27.38 29.46 25.37
CA SER A 15 26.92 30.30 24.26
C SER A 15 25.43 30.10 24.07
N LYS A 16 24.64 30.99 24.69
CA LYS A 16 23.28 31.26 24.21
C LYS A 16 23.41 31.83 22.79
N PRO A 17 22.53 31.47 21.85
CA PRO A 17 22.53 32.12 20.55
C PRO A 17 22.24 33.60 20.75
N VAL A 18 23.21 34.44 20.38
CA VAL A 18 23.05 35.88 20.27
C VAL A 18 21.98 36.11 19.22
N ALA A 19 20.78 36.46 19.67
CA ALA A 19 19.77 37.06 18.82
C ALA A 19 20.44 38.26 18.14
N ALA A 20 20.47 38.27 16.82
CA ALA A 20 20.90 39.43 16.05
C ALA A 20 19.89 40.56 16.33
N THR A 21 20.17 41.35 17.38
CA THR A 21 19.47 42.59 17.67
C THR A 21 19.74 43.54 16.51
N VAL A 22 18.77 43.68 15.61
CA VAL A 22 18.74 44.73 14.61
C VAL A 22 18.92 46.07 15.34
N PRO A 23 19.85 46.95 14.92
CA PRO A 23 20.12 48.21 15.62
C PRO A 23 18.85 49.06 15.71
N GLN A 24 18.33 49.25 16.93
CA GLN A 24 17.16 50.09 17.21
C GLN A 24 17.50 51.60 17.15
N GLN A 25 17.93 52.10 15.99
CA GLN A 25 18.12 53.54 15.79
C GLN A 25 17.12 54.09 14.75
N GLN A 26 16.21 54.92 15.28
CA GLN A 26 15.43 55.99 14.61
C GLN A 26 14.32 55.63 13.62
N LEU A 27 13.65 54.48 13.74
CA LEU A 27 12.34 54.32 13.10
C LEU A 27 11.27 55.09 13.89
N THR A 28 10.62 56.02 13.21
CA THR A 28 9.42 56.70 13.71
C THR A 28 8.34 55.68 14.07
N GLN A 29 7.39 56.08 14.91
CA GLN A 29 6.33 55.17 15.34
C GLN A 29 5.53 54.62 14.15
N ASP A 30 5.34 55.43 13.10
CA ASP A 30 4.59 55.06 11.91
C ASP A 30 5.37 54.09 11.01
N GLU A 31 6.68 54.31 10.82
CA GLU A 31 7.53 53.36 10.10
C GLU A 31 7.62 52.01 10.81
N ARG A 32 7.69 52.02 12.14
CA ARG A 32 7.69 50.79 12.95
C ARG A 32 6.37 50.03 12.84
N ASN A 33 5.26 50.76 12.89
CA ASN A 33 3.93 50.18 12.72
C ASN A 33 3.74 49.60 11.30
N ALA A 34 4.26 50.28 10.26
CA ALA A 34 4.24 49.78 8.88
C ALA A 34 5.06 48.49 8.73
N LEU A 35 6.25 48.44 9.34
CA LEU A 35 7.10 47.25 9.34
C LEU A 35 6.45 46.05 10.08
N TRP A 36 5.67 46.29 11.13
CA TRP A 36 4.89 45.23 11.79
C TRP A 36 3.81 44.66 10.87
N VAL A 37 3.17 45.51 10.08
CA VAL A 37 2.18 45.09 9.09
C VAL A 37 2.84 44.25 7.99
N GLU A 38 3.99 44.69 7.47
CA GLU A 38 4.78 43.95 6.47
C GLU A 38 5.22 42.57 6.97
N ARG A 39 5.85 42.50 8.16
CA ARG A 39 6.27 41.22 8.78
C ARG A 39 5.08 40.27 9.00
N TYR A 40 3.93 40.82 9.38
CA TYR A 40 2.72 40.02 9.52
C TYR A 40 2.20 39.51 8.17
N ILE A 41 2.23 40.33 7.10
CA ILE A 41 1.91 39.92 5.74
C ILE A 41 2.83 38.79 5.28
N ASP A 42 4.11 38.82 5.67
CA ASP A 42 5.09 37.78 5.39
C ASP A 42 4.87 36.47 6.18
N GLY A 43 3.79 36.40 6.95
CA GLY A 43 3.33 35.19 7.62
C GLY A 43 3.81 35.06 9.06
N GLU A 44 4.59 36.02 9.56
CA GLU A 44 5.08 36.00 10.93
C GLU A 44 3.95 36.16 11.96
N THR A 45 4.08 35.54 13.13
CA THR A 45 3.04 35.57 14.15
C THR A 45 3.06 36.88 14.92
N LEU A 46 1.89 37.32 15.41
CA LEU A 46 1.77 38.50 16.28
C LEU A 46 2.65 38.41 17.54
N GLU A 47 2.93 37.18 17.99
CA GLU A 47 3.76 36.89 19.16
C GLU A 47 5.25 37.02 18.84
N ALA A 48 5.72 36.48 17.71
CA ALA A 48 7.10 36.64 17.25
C ALA A 48 7.44 38.13 17.01
N ILE A 49 6.56 38.86 16.32
CA ILE A 49 6.69 40.31 16.13
C ILE A 49 6.71 41.02 17.50
N GLY A 50 5.86 40.61 18.45
CA GLY A 50 5.84 41.20 19.78
C GLY A 50 7.16 41.03 20.54
N ILE A 51 7.73 39.82 20.51
CA ILE A 51 9.00 39.48 21.16
C ILE A 51 10.14 40.34 20.59
N ASP A 52 10.25 40.45 19.27
CA ASP A 52 11.33 41.19 18.61
C ASP A 52 11.33 42.69 18.92
N TYR A 53 10.15 43.27 19.11
CA TYR A 53 10.00 44.70 19.39
C TYR A 53 9.74 45.01 20.87
N GLY A 54 9.78 44.00 21.76
CA GLY A 54 9.55 44.18 23.20
C GLY A 54 8.15 44.68 23.55
N VAL A 55 7.13 44.33 22.75
CA VAL A 55 5.73 44.73 22.94
C VAL A 55 4.82 43.52 23.07
N THR A 56 3.64 43.72 23.67
CA THR A 56 2.69 42.62 23.82
C THR A 56 2.04 42.24 22.48
N ARG A 57 1.71 40.95 22.32
CA ARG A 57 0.92 40.43 21.19
C ARG A 57 -0.34 41.27 20.92
N GLU A 58 -1.01 41.71 21.98
CA GLU A 58 -2.24 42.51 21.88
C GLU A 58 -1.96 43.91 21.31
N ARG A 59 -0.80 44.50 21.62
CA ARG A 59 -0.39 45.77 21.03
C ARG A 59 -0.13 45.65 19.53
N VAL A 60 0.54 44.58 19.11
CA VAL A 60 0.78 44.27 17.68
C VAL A 60 -0.56 44.06 16.96
N ARG A 61 -1.50 43.32 17.57
CA ARG A 61 -2.87 43.13 17.05
C ARG A 61 -3.57 44.46 16.81
N GLN A 62 -3.58 45.35 17.80
CA GLN A 62 -4.24 46.66 17.69
C GLN A 62 -3.68 47.51 16.55
N VAL A 63 -2.35 47.51 16.36
CA VAL A 63 -1.69 48.25 15.28
C VAL A 63 -2.07 47.67 13.91
N ILE A 64 -2.02 46.35 13.75
CA ILE A 64 -2.38 45.68 12.49
C ILE A 64 -3.87 45.84 12.17
N THR A 65 -4.76 45.74 13.16
CA THR A 65 -6.19 45.99 12.94
C THR A 65 -6.47 47.43 12.51
N LYS A 66 -5.71 48.41 13.04
CA LYS A 66 -5.87 49.82 12.71
C LYS A 66 -5.34 50.16 11.30
N LEU A 67 -4.29 49.48 10.84
CA LEU A 67 -3.58 49.81 9.59
C LEU A 67 -3.82 48.83 8.43
N GLY A 68 -4.33 47.62 8.70
CA GLY A 68 -4.26 46.51 7.74
C GLY A 68 -5.43 45.52 7.82
N GLY A 69 -6.66 46.03 7.99
CA GLY A 69 -7.88 45.31 8.36
C GLY A 69 -8.31 44.05 7.56
N SER A 70 -7.62 43.64 6.49
CA SER A 70 -7.91 42.41 5.70
C SER A 70 -6.76 41.40 5.60
N LEU A 71 -5.59 41.69 6.19
CA LEU A 71 -4.34 40.95 5.95
C LEU A 71 -4.20 39.62 6.71
N ALA A 72 -5.18 39.28 7.56
CA ALA A 72 -5.13 38.06 8.36
C ALA A 72 -5.25 36.78 7.52
N GLN A 73 -5.95 36.84 6.39
CA GLN A 73 -6.10 35.70 5.48
C GLN A 73 -4.82 35.47 4.66
N GLU A 74 -4.20 36.53 4.15
CA GLU A 74 -2.92 36.48 3.43
C GLU A 74 -1.78 35.96 4.31
N SER A 75 -1.69 36.47 5.54
CA SER A 75 -0.71 36.00 6.52
C SER A 75 -0.89 34.51 6.86
N ARG A 76 -2.14 34.03 6.96
CA ARG A 76 -2.43 32.59 7.15
C ARG A 76 -2.03 31.78 5.94
N GLN A 77 -2.32 32.28 4.74
CA GLN A 77 -1.99 31.62 3.48
C GLN A 77 -0.47 31.49 3.32
N LYS A 78 0.32 32.56 3.54
CA LYS A 78 1.78 32.50 3.51
C LYS A 78 2.37 31.52 4.53
N ARG A 79 1.76 31.37 5.72
CA ARG A 79 2.19 30.34 6.69
C ARG A 79 1.93 28.92 6.21
N ILE A 80 0.79 28.70 5.57
CA ILE A 80 0.45 27.39 5.00
C ILE A 80 1.44 27.08 3.89
N GLU A 81 1.71 28.02 2.99
CA GLU A 81 2.68 27.90 1.90
C GLU A 81 4.10 27.65 2.42
N ALA A 82 4.56 28.40 3.43
CA ALA A 82 5.87 28.19 4.03
C ALA A 82 5.98 26.80 4.68
N ARG A 83 4.93 26.34 5.37
CA ARG A 83 4.89 24.99 5.95
C ARG A 83 4.89 23.91 4.89
N GLN A 84 4.13 24.10 3.82
CA GLN A 84 4.10 23.19 2.67
C GLN A 84 5.46 23.15 1.97
N ALA A 85 6.11 24.30 1.76
CA ALA A 85 7.44 24.39 1.17
C ALA A 85 8.49 23.66 2.01
N HIS A 86 8.45 23.82 3.35
CA HIS A 86 9.33 23.07 4.24
C HIS A 86 9.05 21.56 4.22
N ALA A 87 7.78 21.16 4.18
CA ALA A 87 7.40 19.75 4.07
C ALA A 87 7.86 19.14 2.74
N GLN A 88 7.68 19.87 1.63
CA GLN A 88 8.14 19.48 0.30
C GLN A 88 9.66 19.34 0.25
N ALA A 89 10.40 20.32 0.77
CA ALA A 89 11.86 20.25 0.82
C ALA A 89 12.36 19.02 1.60
N ARG A 90 11.72 18.69 2.73
CA ARG A 90 12.06 17.48 3.51
C ARG A 90 11.69 16.19 2.76
N ALA A 91 10.59 16.20 2.00
CA ALA A 91 10.20 15.07 1.15
C ALA A 91 11.19 14.88 -0.02
N ASP A 92 11.62 15.96 -0.66
CA ASP A 92 12.60 15.95 -1.74
C ASP A 92 13.96 15.43 -1.24
N GLU A 93 14.40 15.84 -0.05
CA GLU A 93 15.61 15.31 0.60
C GLU A 93 15.49 13.80 0.86
N PHE A 94 14.34 13.35 1.35
CA PHE A 94 14.06 11.93 1.57
C PHE A 94 14.11 11.13 0.26
N ILE A 95 13.44 11.61 -0.79
CA ILE A 95 13.43 10.95 -2.11
C ILE A 95 14.83 10.98 -2.74
N GLY A 96 15.59 12.06 -2.60
CA GLY A 96 16.96 12.15 -3.07
C GLY A 96 17.88 11.13 -2.39
N ARG A 97 17.67 10.85 -1.10
CA ARG A 97 18.49 9.90 -0.33
C ARG A 97 18.07 8.44 -0.52
N TYR A 98 16.77 8.15 -0.49
CA TYR A 98 16.25 6.78 -0.42
C TYR A 98 15.46 6.35 -1.66
N GLY A 99 15.09 7.27 -2.54
CA GLY A 99 14.17 7.02 -3.66
C GLY A 99 14.68 5.96 -4.64
N ASP A 100 15.96 5.99 -5.00
CA ASP A 100 16.55 4.99 -5.91
C ASP A 100 16.59 3.59 -5.28
N ILE A 101 16.93 3.51 -3.99
CA ILE A 101 16.92 2.24 -3.24
C ILE A 101 15.49 1.71 -3.14
N ALA A 102 14.53 2.58 -2.82
CA ALA A 102 13.12 2.23 -2.75
C ALA A 102 12.58 1.75 -4.10
N ARG A 103 12.97 2.39 -5.22
CA ARG A 103 12.64 1.93 -6.58
C ARG A 103 13.20 0.56 -6.89
N GLN A 104 14.46 0.30 -6.53
CA GLN A 104 15.08 -1.01 -6.74
C GLN A 104 14.40 -2.12 -5.93
N ILE A 105 14.06 -1.84 -4.66
CA ILE A 105 13.32 -2.78 -3.80
C ILE A 105 11.90 -3.01 -4.36
N ALA A 106 11.21 -1.96 -4.80
CA ALA A 106 9.89 -2.06 -5.43
C ALA A 106 9.95 -2.88 -6.74
N ALA A 107 11.00 -2.73 -7.54
CA ALA A 107 11.22 -3.50 -8.77
C ALA A 107 11.40 -5.01 -8.49
N GLN A 108 11.81 -5.39 -7.28
CA GLN A 108 11.86 -6.78 -6.81
C GLN A 108 10.49 -7.31 -6.34
N GLY A 109 9.40 -6.55 -6.51
CA GLY A 109 8.05 -6.95 -6.10
C GLY A 109 7.78 -6.79 -4.60
N CYS A 110 8.57 -6.00 -3.88
CA CYS A 110 8.32 -5.74 -2.47
C CYS A 110 7.18 -4.72 -2.26
N THR A 111 6.48 -4.84 -1.14
CA THR A 111 5.46 -3.87 -0.71
C THR A 111 6.09 -2.61 -0.13
N ARG A 112 5.30 -1.54 0.04
CA ARG A 112 5.76 -0.30 0.69
C ARG A 112 6.24 -0.57 2.13
N SER A 113 5.45 -1.30 2.92
CA SER A 113 5.81 -1.64 4.31
C SER A 113 7.09 -2.49 4.37
N GLN A 114 7.26 -3.48 3.48
CA GLN A 114 8.50 -4.25 3.38
C GLN A 114 9.70 -3.36 3.03
N THR A 115 9.50 -2.40 2.13
CA THR A 115 10.54 -1.43 1.74
C THR A 115 10.94 -0.57 2.93
N ILE A 116 9.97 -0.02 3.67
CA ILE A 116 10.20 0.81 4.86
C ILE A 116 10.93 0.01 5.93
N ASN A 117 10.50 -1.22 6.23
CA ASN A 117 11.18 -2.08 7.20
C ASN A 117 12.63 -2.36 6.80
N ARG A 118 12.88 -2.69 5.52
CA ARG A 118 14.24 -2.90 4.99
C ARG A 118 15.10 -1.65 5.12
N LEU A 119 14.57 -0.49 4.74
CA LEU A 119 15.28 0.78 4.90
C LEU A 119 15.57 1.07 6.38
N LYS A 120 14.62 0.81 7.29
CA LYS A 120 14.80 1.01 8.73
C LYS A 120 15.89 0.11 9.33
N TYR A 121 16.02 -1.13 8.86
CA TYR A 121 17.08 -2.03 9.32
C TYR A 121 18.48 -1.56 8.90
N VAL A 122 18.60 -0.97 7.71
CA VAL A 122 19.90 -0.50 7.17
C VAL A 122 20.21 0.93 7.59
N PHE A 123 19.17 1.76 7.79
CA PHE A 123 19.23 3.16 8.18
C PHE A 123 18.37 3.38 9.45
N PRO A 124 18.88 3.02 10.64
CA PRO A 124 18.11 3.06 11.88
C PRO A 124 17.63 4.46 12.28
N GLU A 125 18.30 5.51 11.79
CA GLU A 125 17.96 6.92 12.01
C GLU A 125 16.74 7.39 11.19
N MET A 126 16.30 6.60 10.21
CA MET A 126 15.16 6.95 9.36
C MET A 126 13.86 7.02 10.18
N ASP A 127 13.10 8.09 9.97
CA ASP A 127 11.76 8.31 10.53
C ASP A 127 10.72 7.50 9.72
N GLU A 128 10.15 6.47 10.34
CA GLU A 128 9.25 5.51 9.70
C GLU A 128 7.91 6.13 9.29
N ASP A 129 7.32 6.93 10.17
CA ASP A 129 6.04 7.59 9.94
C ASP A 129 6.15 8.62 8.80
N PHE A 130 7.29 9.34 8.76
CA PHE A 130 7.58 10.24 7.66
C PHE A 130 7.84 9.49 6.34
N ALA A 131 8.60 8.39 6.38
CA ALA A 131 8.87 7.55 5.21
C ALA A 131 7.57 6.99 4.58
N GLU A 132 6.63 6.52 5.41
CA GLU A 132 5.33 6.04 4.94
C GLU A 132 4.53 7.13 4.23
N THR A 133 4.57 8.36 4.73
CA THR A 133 3.87 9.50 4.13
C THR A 133 4.50 9.86 2.77
N VAL A 134 5.82 10.03 2.73
CA VAL A 134 6.54 10.44 1.51
C VAL A 134 6.47 9.36 0.42
N LEU A 135 6.68 8.07 0.77
CA LEU A 135 6.63 6.99 -0.22
C LEU A 135 5.22 6.72 -0.73
N ARG A 136 4.18 7.07 0.05
CA ARG A 136 2.79 6.98 -0.40
C ARG A 136 2.44 8.04 -1.45
N GLU A 137 3.01 9.23 -1.33
CA GLU A 137 2.80 10.35 -2.25
C GLU A 137 3.77 10.33 -3.44
N SER A 138 4.81 9.50 -3.38
CA SER A 138 5.80 9.34 -4.45
C SER A 138 5.25 8.68 -5.72
N ASP A 139 6.00 8.79 -6.81
CA ASP A 139 5.77 8.09 -8.08
C ASP A 139 6.19 6.60 -8.08
N ILE A 140 6.70 6.10 -6.95
CA ILE A 140 7.25 4.75 -6.84
C ILE A 140 6.11 3.73 -6.75
N VAL A 141 6.10 2.79 -7.70
CA VAL A 141 5.04 1.77 -7.80
C VAL A 141 5.40 0.52 -7.02
N PHE A 142 5.02 0.50 -5.74
CA PHE A 142 5.14 -0.68 -4.88
C PHE A 142 4.15 -1.78 -5.24
N ASP A 143 4.51 -3.02 -4.89
CA ASP A 143 3.52 -4.09 -4.97
C ASP A 143 2.45 -3.92 -3.88
N HIS A 144 1.22 -4.22 -4.25
CA HIS A 144 0.12 -4.29 -3.30
C HIS A 144 0.12 -5.71 -2.77
N GLY A 145 1.02 -5.99 -1.84
CA GLY A 145 0.97 -7.26 -1.13
C GLY A 145 -0.38 -7.34 -0.42
N ALA A 146 -1.32 -8.07 -1.02
CA ALA A 146 -1.94 -9.12 -0.25
C ALA A 146 -0.76 -9.87 0.36
N GLN A 147 -0.51 -9.63 1.64
CA GLN A 147 0.47 -10.40 2.38
C GLN A 147 0.21 -11.87 1.98
N ASN A 148 1.19 -12.56 1.41
CA ASN A 148 1.08 -13.99 1.17
C ASN A 148 1.12 -14.66 2.54
N ILE A 149 0.04 -14.51 3.31
CA ILE A 149 -0.13 -15.08 4.65
C ILE A 149 -0.26 -16.60 4.53
N PHE A 150 -0.68 -17.09 3.36
CA PHE A 150 -0.86 -18.49 3.06
C PHE A 150 -0.03 -18.89 1.84
N SER A 151 0.68 -20.03 1.95
CA SER A 151 1.29 -20.69 0.81
C SER A 151 0.23 -21.21 -0.18
N ASP A 152 0.63 -21.52 -1.42
CA ASP A 152 -0.29 -22.11 -2.41
C ASP A 152 -0.88 -23.43 -1.93
N ALA A 153 -0.10 -24.23 -1.19
CA ALA A 153 -0.54 -25.48 -0.60
C ALA A 153 -1.64 -25.27 0.44
N ILE A 154 -1.49 -24.27 1.32
CA ILE A 154 -2.51 -23.90 2.33
C ILE A 154 -3.77 -23.35 1.68
N ILE A 155 -3.64 -22.59 0.59
CA ILE A 155 -4.80 -22.11 -0.17
C ILE A 155 -5.57 -23.29 -0.76
N LYS A 156 -4.87 -24.26 -1.38
CA LYS A 156 -5.50 -25.47 -1.93
C LYS A 156 -6.16 -26.32 -0.83
N ALA A 157 -5.51 -26.46 0.32
CA ALA A 157 -6.06 -27.18 1.47
C ALA A 157 -7.41 -26.58 1.94
N GLY A 158 -7.56 -25.25 1.89
CA GLY A 158 -8.83 -24.59 2.20
C GLY A 158 -9.96 -24.99 1.24
N VAL A 159 -9.65 -25.13 -0.04
CA VAL A 159 -10.63 -25.61 -1.04
C VAL A 159 -10.98 -27.07 -0.80
N TYR A 160 -10.00 -27.95 -0.62
CA TYR A 160 -10.26 -29.37 -0.33
C TYR A 160 -11.09 -29.56 0.93
N TYR A 161 -10.80 -28.81 2.00
CA TYR A 161 -11.58 -28.88 3.23
C TYR A 161 -13.04 -28.51 3.00
N LEU A 162 -13.32 -27.39 2.32
CA LEU A 162 -14.69 -26.94 2.07
C LEU A 162 -15.44 -27.86 1.09
N VAL A 163 -14.74 -28.44 0.11
CA VAL A 163 -15.31 -29.50 -0.74
C VAL A 163 -15.67 -30.74 0.08
N GLY A 164 -14.77 -31.18 0.97
CA GLY A 164 -15.02 -32.32 1.84
C GLY A 164 -16.19 -32.09 2.80
N ALA A 165 -16.26 -30.89 3.38
CA ALA A 165 -17.36 -30.48 4.25
C ALA A 165 -18.71 -30.45 3.51
N GLU A 166 -18.76 -29.86 2.31
CA GLU A 166 -19.97 -29.81 1.47
C GLU A 166 -20.48 -31.21 1.12
N LEU A 167 -19.57 -32.13 0.79
CA LEU A 167 -19.89 -33.51 0.46
C LEU A 167 -20.16 -34.38 1.70
N GLY A 168 -19.99 -33.85 2.91
CA GLY A 168 -20.15 -34.59 4.16
C GLY A 168 -19.17 -35.75 4.30
N LEU A 169 -17.95 -35.61 3.78
CA LEU A 169 -16.94 -36.67 3.84
C LEU A 169 -16.48 -36.87 5.28
N ALA A 170 -16.42 -38.13 5.70
CA ALA A 170 -15.82 -38.49 6.98
C ALA A 170 -14.28 -38.28 6.91
N PRO A 171 -13.64 -37.88 8.02
CA PRO A 171 -12.18 -37.76 8.07
C PRO A 171 -11.50 -39.12 7.78
N GLU A 172 -10.49 -39.14 6.90
CA GLU A 172 -9.68 -40.34 6.61
C GLU A 172 -8.23 -40.18 7.13
N PRO A 173 -7.96 -40.41 8.42
CA PRO A 173 -6.64 -40.16 9.01
C PRO A 173 -5.55 -41.07 8.43
N GLU A 174 -5.83 -42.34 8.12
CA GLU A 174 -4.84 -43.26 7.56
C GLU A 174 -4.42 -42.88 6.14
N TYR A 175 -5.38 -42.47 5.30
CA TYR A 175 -5.06 -41.98 3.95
C TYR A 175 -4.25 -40.68 4.04
N THR A 176 -4.69 -39.77 4.91
CA THR A 176 -4.06 -38.47 5.14
C THR A 176 -2.59 -38.61 5.54
N ALA A 177 -2.29 -39.46 6.54
CA ALA A 177 -0.94 -39.65 7.05
C ALA A 177 0.06 -40.18 6.01
N VAL A 178 -0.43 -40.80 4.93
CA VAL A 178 0.40 -41.39 3.88
C VAL A 178 0.54 -40.47 2.65
N HIS A 179 -0.48 -39.68 2.32
CA HIS A 179 -0.57 -38.99 1.02
C HIS A 179 -0.51 -37.48 1.12
N LEU A 180 -0.82 -36.88 2.27
CA LEU A 180 -0.62 -35.45 2.46
C LEU A 180 0.86 -35.17 2.76
N ASP A 181 1.34 -34.07 2.21
CA ASP A 181 2.72 -33.63 2.41
C ASP A 181 2.94 -33.14 3.85
N LEU A 182 4.09 -33.51 4.43
CA LEU A 182 4.40 -33.22 5.83
C LEU A 182 4.54 -31.70 6.07
N GLU A 183 5.14 -30.96 5.13
CA GLU A 183 5.31 -29.51 5.25
C GLU A 183 3.94 -28.80 5.25
N LEU A 184 3.00 -29.24 4.40
CA LEU A 184 1.61 -28.76 4.43
C LEU A 184 0.93 -29.04 5.78
N MET A 185 1.10 -30.26 6.33
CA MET A 185 0.49 -30.65 7.60
C MET A 185 1.01 -29.79 8.75
N GLU A 186 2.32 -29.56 8.81
CA GLU A 186 2.97 -28.72 9.82
C GLU A 186 2.57 -27.24 9.69
N GLU A 187 2.57 -26.70 8.48
CA GLU A 187 2.18 -25.30 8.21
C GLU A 187 0.71 -25.07 8.59
N LEU A 188 -0.20 -25.98 8.17
CA LEU A 188 -1.62 -25.85 8.48
C LEU A 188 -1.90 -26.01 9.98
N ALA A 189 -1.27 -26.97 10.64
CA ALA A 189 -1.40 -27.14 12.09
C ALA A 189 -0.96 -25.87 12.84
N GLY A 190 0.17 -25.27 12.44
CA GLY A 190 0.65 -24.02 13.03
C GLY A 190 -0.31 -22.84 12.86
N ILE A 191 -0.93 -22.71 11.68
CA ILE A 191 -1.95 -21.69 11.41
C ILE A 191 -3.19 -21.91 12.30
N LEU A 192 -3.68 -23.15 12.38
CA LEU A 192 -4.90 -23.50 13.11
C LEU A 192 -4.74 -23.40 14.63
N GLN A 193 -3.59 -23.80 15.17
CA GLN A 193 -3.26 -23.64 16.59
C GLN A 193 -3.19 -22.16 16.99
N GLY A 194 -2.63 -21.30 16.12
CA GLY A 194 -2.67 -19.84 16.29
C GLY A 194 -4.10 -19.29 16.34
N GLY A 195 -5.06 -19.99 15.74
CA GLY A 195 -6.49 -19.71 15.70
C GLY A 195 -7.33 -20.35 16.81
N THR A 196 -6.72 -20.96 17.85
CA THR A 196 -7.39 -21.65 18.98
C THR A 196 -8.01 -23.03 18.67
N ALA A 197 -7.67 -23.65 17.53
CA ALA A 197 -8.08 -25.04 17.24
C ALA A 197 -7.40 -26.05 18.18
N SER A 198 -8.13 -27.08 18.61
CA SER A 198 -7.56 -28.21 19.37
C SER A 198 -6.86 -29.21 18.46
N ASP A 199 -6.03 -30.09 19.03
CA ASP A 199 -5.37 -31.16 18.26
C ASP A 199 -6.38 -32.12 17.60
N GLU A 200 -7.55 -32.32 18.23
CA GLU A 200 -8.65 -33.12 17.68
C GLU A 200 -9.31 -32.43 16.48
N ASP A 201 -9.49 -31.11 16.55
CA ASP A 201 -10.01 -30.32 15.42
C ASP A 201 -9.05 -30.36 14.24
N ILE A 202 -7.74 -30.21 14.50
CA ILE A 202 -6.70 -30.24 13.48
C ILE A 202 -6.65 -31.61 12.80
N ALA A 203 -6.68 -32.69 13.58
CA ALA A 203 -6.74 -34.05 13.04
C ALA A 203 -7.99 -34.27 12.18
N THR A 204 -9.14 -33.76 12.63
CA THR A 204 -10.40 -33.82 11.87
C THR A 204 -10.30 -33.05 10.55
N ILE A 205 -9.79 -31.82 10.58
CA ILE A 205 -9.63 -30.98 9.38
C ILE A 205 -8.68 -31.62 8.38
N LEU A 206 -7.50 -32.07 8.82
CA LEU A 206 -6.55 -32.77 7.98
C LEU A 206 -7.15 -34.05 7.38
N GLY A 207 -7.89 -34.81 8.19
CA GLY A 207 -8.59 -36.01 7.74
C GLY A 207 -9.65 -35.72 6.66
N VAL A 208 -10.41 -34.63 6.79
CA VAL A 208 -11.39 -34.20 5.77
C VAL A 208 -10.67 -33.74 4.49
N ILE A 209 -9.54 -33.04 4.61
CA ILE A 209 -8.73 -32.64 3.45
C ILE A 209 -8.23 -33.89 2.70
N GLY A 210 -7.69 -34.88 3.41
CA GLY A 210 -7.25 -36.14 2.80
C GLY A 210 -8.39 -36.90 2.13
N ALA A 211 -9.56 -36.98 2.78
CA ALA A 211 -10.76 -37.58 2.21
C ALA A 211 -11.21 -36.85 0.92
N ALA A 212 -11.20 -35.52 0.93
CA ALA A 212 -11.54 -34.73 -0.26
C ALA A 212 -10.51 -34.89 -1.39
N HIS A 213 -9.22 -34.90 -1.06
CA HIS A 213 -8.15 -35.14 -2.03
C HIS A 213 -8.33 -36.50 -2.74
N ARG A 214 -8.58 -37.56 -1.96
CA ARG A 214 -8.89 -38.88 -2.50
C ARG A 214 -10.16 -38.88 -3.35
N HIS A 215 -11.23 -38.28 -2.84
CA HIS A 215 -12.52 -38.23 -3.53
C HIS A 215 -12.40 -37.52 -4.89
N VAL A 216 -11.68 -36.40 -4.97
CA VAL A 216 -11.45 -35.67 -6.23
C VAL A 216 -10.64 -36.51 -7.23
N ALA A 217 -9.64 -37.26 -6.77
CA ALA A 217 -8.88 -38.17 -7.62
C ALA A 217 -9.75 -39.31 -8.18
N GLU A 218 -10.71 -39.82 -7.39
CA GLU A 218 -11.63 -40.89 -7.78
C GLU A 218 -12.85 -40.37 -8.59
N ASN A 219 -13.20 -39.09 -8.44
CA ASN A 219 -14.38 -38.46 -9.05
C ASN A 219 -13.98 -37.17 -9.80
N PRO A 220 -13.45 -37.26 -11.03
CA PRO A 220 -12.96 -36.10 -11.79
C PRO A 220 -14.03 -35.06 -12.15
N THR A 221 -15.31 -35.33 -11.90
CA THR A 221 -16.43 -34.40 -12.12
C THR A 221 -16.72 -33.51 -10.91
N THR A 222 -16.05 -33.73 -9.77
CA THR A 222 -16.26 -32.97 -8.54
C THR A 222 -15.87 -31.50 -8.74
N THR A 223 -16.74 -30.58 -8.34
CA THR A 223 -16.58 -29.14 -8.54
C THR A 223 -17.17 -28.35 -7.37
N ILE A 224 -16.75 -27.10 -7.24
CA ILE A 224 -17.34 -26.13 -6.30
C ILE A 224 -17.36 -24.76 -6.96
N THR A 225 -18.49 -24.05 -6.85
CA THR A 225 -18.58 -22.68 -7.36
C THR A 225 -17.93 -21.71 -6.37
N GLY A 226 -17.38 -20.60 -6.88
CA GLY A 226 -16.79 -19.61 -5.99
C GLY A 226 -17.78 -18.92 -5.06
N ALA A 227 -19.07 -18.87 -5.41
CA ALA A 227 -20.11 -18.38 -4.49
C ALA A 227 -20.33 -19.39 -3.35
N ARG A 228 -20.46 -20.68 -3.69
CA ARG A 228 -20.63 -21.74 -2.68
C ARG A 228 -19.43 -21.85 -1.74
N TYR A 229 -18.21 -21.68 -2.27
CA TYR A 229 -17.01 -21.60 -1.44
C TYR A 229 -17.09 -20.49 -0.39
N GLU A 230 -17.51 -19.28 -0.79
CA GLU A 230 -17.59 -18.15 0.13
C GLU A 230 -18.69 -18.34 1.17
N GLU A 231 -19.85 -18.87 0.76
CA GLU A 231 -20.94 -19.23 1.68
C GLU A 231 -20.48 -20.21 2.77
N LEU A 232 -19.84 -21.32 2.36
CA LEU A 232 -19.35 -22.33 3.30
C LEU A 232 -18.28 -21.77 4.24
N ARG A 233 -17.40 -20.90 3.72
CA ARG A 233 -16.38 -20.23 4.53
C ARG A 233 -17.01 -19.31 5.57
N ASP A 234 -18.01 -18.53 5.17
CA ASP A 234 -18.69 -17.57 6.05
C ASP A 234 -19.53 -18.28 7.13
N GLU A 235 -19.98 -19.50 6.88
CA GLU A 235 -20.58 -20.39 7.89
C GLU A 235 -19.52 -20.98 8.84
N LEU A 236 -18.39 -21.42 8.30
CA LEU A 236 -17.34 -22.13 9.04
C LEU A 236 -16.59 -21.24 10.03
N VAL A 237 -16.13 -20.07 9.58
CA VAL A 237 -15.22 -19.19 10.34
C VAL A 237 -15.83 -18.77 11.69
N PRO A 238 -17.12 -18.36 11.75
CA PRO A 238 -17.79 -18.09 13.03
C PRO A 238 -18.00 -19.36 13.87
N ALA A 239 -18.38 -20.48 13.24
CA ALA A 239 -18.67 -21.73 13.94
C ALA A 239 -17.46 -22.28 14.72
N LEU A 240 -16.25 -22.07 14.20
CA LEU A 240 -15.00 -22.48 14.83
C LEU A 240 -14.41 -21.41 15.78
N GLY A 241 -15.10 -20.28 15.98
CA GLY A 241 -14.62 -19.19 16.83
C GLY A 241 -13.39 -18.48 16.26
N TRP A 242 -13.09 -18.67 14.97
CA TRP A 242 -11.96 -18.08 14.26
C TRP A 242 -12.27 -16.65 13.79
N GLU A 243 -12.91 -15.87 14.67
CA GLU A 243 -13.26 -14.49 14.36
C GLU A 243 -12.02 -13.67 14.03
N SER A 244 -12.16 -12.80 13.03
CA SER A 244 -11.10 -11.87 12.64
C SER A 244 -10.87 -10.87 13.78
N ARG A 245 -9.88 -11.12 14.65
CA ARG A 245 -9.31 -10.05 15.47
C ARG A 245 -8.61 -9.05 14.55
N LYS A 246 -8.52 -7.80 14.97
CA LYS A 246 -7.84 -6.74 14.22
C LYS A 246 -6.40 -7.18 13.90
N GLY A 247 -6.14 -7.56 12.66
CA GLY A 247 -4.84 -8.04 12.18
C GLY A 247 -4.69 -9.56 11.98
N SER A 248 -5.72 -10.38 12.22
CA SER A 248 -5.69 -11.83 11.90
C SER A 248 -6.53 -12.14 10.66
N THR A 249 -5.97 -12.83 9.67
CA THR A 249 -6.72 -13.39 8.54
C THR A 249 -7.03 -14.86 8.81
N PRO A 250 -8.28 -15.23 9.13
CA PRO A 250 -8.60 -16.62 9.43
C PRO A 250 -8.54 -17.49 8.17
N TRP A 251 -8.03 -18.71 8.34
CA TRP A 251 -8.13 -19.79 7.35
C TRP A 251 -9.53 -20.46 7.47
N PRO A 252 -10.15 -20.97 6.38
CA PRO A 252 -9.70 -20.93 4.98
C PRO A 252 -9.59 -19.51 4.42
N PRO A 253 -8.74 -19.26 3.40
CA PRO A 253 -8.61 -17.94 2.80
C PRO A 253 -9.88 -17.47 2.10
N THR A 254 -10.08 -16.17 1.93
CA THR A 254 -11.24 -15.63 1.18
C THR A 254 -11.14 -15.93 -0.31
N ARG A 255 -12.28 -15.94 -1.04
CA ARG A 255 -12.26 -16.00 -2.51
C ARG A 255 -11.40 -14.91 -3.12
N GLN A 256 -11.36 -13.72 -2.52
CA GLN A 256 -10.49 -12.63 -2.98
C GLN A 256 -9.01 -13.02 -2.93
N THR A 257 -8.58 -13.76 -1.90
CA THR A 257 -7.21 -14.27 -1.76
C THR A 257 -6.91 -15.29 -2.86
N LEU A 258 -7.83 -16.24 -3.10
CA LEU A 258 -7.73 -17.21 -4.19
C LEU A 258 -7.64 -16.51 -5.55
N MET A 259 -8.44 -15.48 -5.80
CA MET A 259 -8.46 -14.74 -7.07
C MET A 259 -7.22 -13.87 -7.25
N GLY A 260 -6.67 -13.32 -6.18
CA GLY A 260 -5.37 -12.63 -6.22
C GLY A 260 -4.25 -13.57 -6.68
N ARG A 261 -4.30 -14.84 -6.23
CA ARG A 261 -3.30 -15.87 -6.50
C ARG A 261 -3.42 -16.48 -7.89
N TYR A 262 -4.58 -17.03 -8.22
CA TYR A 262 -4.81 -17.83 -9.44
C TYR A 262 -5.38 -17.03 -10.61
N LYS A 263 -5.72 -15.74 -10.42
CA LYS A 263 -6.37 -14.83 -11.37
C LYS A 263 -7.79 -15.24 -11.79
N LEU A 264 -8.04 -16.52 -12.04
CA LEU A 264 -9.32 -17.09 -12.42
C LEU A 264 -9.69 -18.28 -11.52
N TRP A 265 -10.99 -18.43 -11.25
CA TRP A 265 -11.53 -19.54 -10.46
C TRP A 265 -11.30 -20.90 -11.10
N ASN A 266 -11.50 -21.00 -12.41
CA ASN A 266 -11.30 -22.25 -13.13
C ASN A 266 -9.84 -22.70 -13.08
N THR A 267 -8.88 -21.77 -13.21
CA THR A 267 -7.45 -22.08 -13.05
C THR A 267 -7.12 -22.60 -11.66
N ALA A 268 -7.77 -22.06 -10.62
CA ALA A 268 -7.62 -22.59 -9.27
C ALA A 268 -8.15 -24.03 -9.18
N LEU A 269 -9.36 -24.30 -9.67
CA LEU A 269 -9.97 -25.64 -9.67
C LEU A 269 -9.14 -26.66 -10.46
N GLU A 270 -8.70 -26.29 -11.67
CA GLU A 270 -7.85 -27.12 -12.53
C GLU A 270 -6.55 -27.51 -11.82
N SER A 271 -5.92 -26.57 -11.10
CA SER A 271 -4.69 -26.83 -10.33
C SER A 271 -4.86 -27.80 -9.15
N MET A 272 -6.10 -28.16 -8.84
CA MET A 272 -6.51 -29.07 -7.75
C MET A 272 -7.22 -30.33 -8.28
N GLY A 273 -7.26 -30.52 -9.61
CA GLY A 273 -7.94 -31.67 -10.22
C GLY A 273 -9.47 -31.63 -10.13
N LEU A 274 -10.04 -30.48 -9.77
CA LEU A 274 -11.49 -30.27 -9.72
C LEU A 274 -12.02 -29.92 -11.12
N ALA A 275 -13.22 -30.40 -11.43
CA ALA A 275 -13.93 -30.01 -12.64
C ALA A 275 -14.29 -28.53 -12.62
N THR A 276 -14.25 -27.90 -13.79
CA THR A 276 -14.74 -26.54 -14.00
C THR A 276 -16.16 -26.60 -14.56
N ALA A 277 -17.07 -25.73 -14.10
CA ALA A 277 -18.39 -25.65 -14.70
C ALA A 277 -18.28 -25.27 -16.20
N ALA A 278 -18.85 -26.10 -17.07
CA ALA A 278 -18.97 -25.84 -18.52
C ALA A 278 -19.86 -24.61 -18.86
N LEU A 279 -20.44 -23.97 -17.84
CA LEU A 279 -21.32 -22.80 -17.91
C LEU A 279 -20.59 -21.46 -17.70
N GLY A 280 -19.26 -21.44 -17.84
CA GLY A 280 -18.54 -20.20 -18.16
C GLY A 280 -18.56 -19.99 -19.67
N ARG A 281 -18.80 -18.76 -20.15
CA ARG A 281 -18.59 -18.39 -21.55
C ARG A 281 -17.31 -19.07 -22.04
N ALA A 282 -17.38 -19.75 -23.20
CA ALA A 282 -16.17 -20.08 -23.97
C ALA A 282 -15.25 -18.85 -23.93
N PRO A 283 -13.92 -19.02 -23.75
CA PRO A 283 -12.99 -17.89 -23.74
C PRO A 283 -13.40 -16.96 -24.87
N GLY A 284 -13.96 -15.80 -24.49
CA GLY A 284 -14.56 -14.91 -25.46
C GLY A 284 -13.48 -14.62 -26.48
N LEU A 285 -13.83 -14.60 -27.78
CA LEU A 285 -12.95 -14.11 -28.84
C LEU A 285 -12.13 -12.97 -28.25
N VAL A 286 -10.82 -13.16 -28.17
CA VAL A 286 -9.88 -12.20 -27.59
C VAL A 286 -10.04 -10.93 -28.43
N LYS A 287 -10.88 -10.00 -27.94
CA LYS A 287 -11.23 -8.77 -28.66
C LYS A 287 -10.02 -7.84 -28.78
N PHE A 288 -9.05 -8.02 -27.90
CA PHE A 288 -7.84 -7.22 -27.78
C PHE A 288 -6.65 -8.14 -27.55
N ASP A 289 -5.61 -8.01 -28.35
CA ASP A 289 -4.37 -8.76 -28.20
C ASP A 289 -3.40 -8.07 -27.21
N GLU A 290 -2.22 -8.66 -27.01
CA GLU A 290 -1.19 -8.10 -26.11
C GLU A 290 -0.72 -6.70 -26.52
N GLU A 291 -0.64 -6.41 -27.82
CA GLU A 291 -0.25 -5.09 -28.32
C GLU A 291 -1.31 -4.03 -27.96
N ASP A 292 -2.59 -4.39 -28.03
CA ASP A 292 -3.70 -3.52 -27.62
C ASP A 292 -3.63 -3.14 -26.13
N TYR A 293 -3.27 -4.10 -25.27
CA TYR A 293 -3.11 -3.86 -23.83
C TYR A 293 -1.92 -2.94 -23.52
N GLN A 294 -0.79 -3.17 -24.19
CA GLN A 294 0.41 -2.35 -24.02
C GLN A 294 0.17 -0.93 -24.54
N ALA A 295 -0.35 -0.79 -25.76
CA ALA A 295 -0.66 0.50 -26.37
C ALA A 295 -1.67 1.33 -25.54
N ALA A 296 -2.66 0.67 -24.92
CA ALA A 296 -3.61 1.30 -24.00
C ALA A 296 -2.94 1.95 -22.80
N ILE A 297 -2.01 1.23 -22.16
CA ILE A 297 -1.36 1.70 -20.94
C ILE A 297 -0.26 2.72 -21.24
N ASP A 298 0.46 2.58 -22.34
CA ASP A 298 1.45 3.57 -22.79
C ASP A 298 0.80 4.91 -23.13
N SER A 299 -0.29 4.88 -23.90
CA SER A 299 -1.05 6.10 -24.26
C SER A 299 -1.61 6.80 -23.03
N PHE A 300 -2.11 6.03 -22.06
CA PHE A 300 -2.62 6.58 -20.80
C PHE A 300 -1.50 7.16 -19.93
N ALA A 301 -0.39 6.44 -19.75
CA ALA A 301 0.75 6.90 -18.97
C ALA A 301 1.33 8.19 -19.54
N GLN A 302 1.43 8.30 -20.87
CA GLN A 302 1.85 9.52 -21.54
C GLN A 302 0.87 10.67 -21.34
N ALA A 303 -0.45 10.42 -21.40
CA ALA A 303 -1.47 11.44 -21.13
C ALA A 303 -1.40 11.95 -19.68
N MET A 304 -1.14 11.06 -18.71
CA MET A 304 -0.96 11.43 -17.30
C MET A 304 0.33 12.22 -17.07
N HIS A 305 1.43 11.81 -17.71
CA HIS A 305 2.70 12.54 -17.67
C HIS A 305 2.55 13.97 -18.21
N ASN A 306 1.90 14.13 -19.37
CA ASN A 306 1.65 15.45 -19.98
C ASN A 306 0.77 16.37 -19.10
N GLN A 307 -0.02 15.80 -18.20
CA GLN A 307 -0.87 16.53 -17.25
C GLN A 307 -0.24 16.69 -15.86
N GLY A 308 0.96 16.12 -15.63
CA GLY A 308 1.61 16.11 -14.31
C GLY A 308 0.83 15.32 -13.24
N LEU A 309 0.06 14.31 -13.65
CA LEU A 309 -0.81 13.53 -12.76
C LEU A 309 -0.28 12.11 -12.58
N HIS A 310 -0.57 11.51 -11.41
CA HIS A 310 -0.24 10.11 -11.15
C HIS A 310 -1.25 9.14 -11.78
N PRO A 311 -0.80 8.04 -12.41
CA PRO A 311 -1.65 6.99 -12.96
C PRO A 311 -2.51 6.30 -11.87
N SER A 312 -3.83 6.36 -12.01
CA SER A 312 -4.77 5.59 -11.19
C SER A 312 -5.83 4.91 -12.05
N ILE A 313 -6.44 3.85 -11.51
CA ILE A 313 -7.47 3.11 -12.23
C ILE A 313 -8.69 3.98 -12.56
N GLU A 314 -9.11 4.82 -11.63
CA GLU A 314 -10.24 5.73 -11.80
C GLU A 314 -9.95 6.73 -12.92
N ARG A 315 -8.72 7.26 -12.96
CA ARG A 315 -8.27 8.15 -14.04
C ARG A 315 -8.21 7.44 -15.38
N TYR A 316 -7.83 6.17 -15.42
CA TYR A 316 -7.84 5.37 -16.64
C TYR A 316 -9.26 5.17 -17.16
N GLU A 317 -10.22 4.83 -16.31
CA GLU A 317 -11.62 4.65 -16.72
C GLU A 317 -12.22 5.97 -17.22
N ASN A 318 -11.91 7.10 -16.55
CA ASN A 318 -12.31 8.43 -17.00
C ASN A 318 -11.65 8.83 -18.33
N TRP A 319 -10.34 8.58 -18.49
CA TRP A 319 -9.62 8.81 -19.73
C TRP A 319 -10.17 7.94 -20.87
N LEU A 320 -10.45 6.67 -20.61
CA LEU A 320 -11.06 5.74 -21.57
C LEU A 320 -12.45 6.23 -22.01
N ALA A 321 -13.26 6.72 -21.07
CA ALA A 321 -14.56 7.31 -21.37
C ALA A 321 -14.44 8.56 -22.26
N ALA A 322 -13.46 9.43 -22.02
CA ALA A 322 -13.18 10.58 -22.87
C ALA A 322 -12.66 10.18 -24.27
N THR A 323 -11.87 9.10 -24.34
CA THR A 323 -11.24 8.62 -25.57
C THR A 323 -12.21 7.83 -26.47
N LYS A 324 -13.29 7.25 -25.92
CA LYS A 324 -14.35 6.59 -26.72
C LYS A 324 -14.93 7.50 -27.82
N SER A 325 -14.91 8.81 -27.62
CA SER A 325 -15.33 9.82 -28.59
C SER A 325 -14.49 9.83 -29.89
N SER A 326 -13.28 9.28 -29.84
CA SER A 326 -12.30 9.26 -30.94
C SER A 326 -12.34 7.99 -31.81
N GLY A 327 -13.22 7.03 -31.50
CA GLY A 327 -13.43 5.82 -32.29
C GLY A 327 -12.42 4.68 -32.07
N VAL A 328 -11.40 4.89 -31.23
CA VAL A 328 -10.44 3.82 -30.85
C VAL A 328 -11.01 3.04 -29.66
N GLU A 329 -11.42 1.80 -29.88
CA GLU A 329 -11.78 0.90 -28.78
C GLU A 329 -10.51 0.43 -28.06
N ARG A 330 -10.50 0.51 -26.72
CA ARG A 330 -9.39 0.05 -25.89
C ARG A 330 -9.90 -0.85 -24.75
N PRO A 331 -9.05 -1.73 -24.19
CA PRO A 331 -9.44 -2.60 -23.08
C PRO A 331 -9.91 -1.81 -21.85
N SER A 332 -10.90 -2.35 -21.12
CA SER A 332 -11.38 -1.75 -19.87
C SER A 332 -10.31 -1.83 -18.77
N GLY A 333 -10.43 -0.98 -17.74
CA GLY A 333 -9.49 -1.00 -16.60
C GLY A 333 -9.47 -2.34 -15.86
N SER A 334 -10.59 -3.07 -15.85
CA SER A 334 -10.66 -4.45 -15.36
C SER A 334 -9.89 -5.44 -16.22
N SER A 335 -10.01 -5.36 -17.56
CA SER A 335 -9.26 -6.23 -18.47
C SER A 335 -7.76 -5.96 -18.43
N VAL A 336 -7.35 -4.70 -18.38
CA VAL A 336 -5.94 -4.30 -18.21
C VAL A 336 -5.36 -4.89 -16.92
N ARG A 337 -6.09 -4.78 -15.80
CA ARG A 337 -5.66 -5.36 -14.51
C ARG A 337 -5.48 -6.87 -14.59
N ASN A 338 -6.39 -7.56 -15.28
CA ASN A 338 -6.31 -9.01 -15.43
C ASN A 338 -5.13 -9.42 -16.32
N PHE A 339 -4.89 -8.70 -17.42
CA PHE A 339 -3.79 -8.98 -18.36
C PHE A 339 -2.40 -8.79 -17.71
N PHE A 340 -2.16 -7.63 -17.10
CA PHE A 340 -0.85 -7.34 -16.47
C PHE A 340 -0.69 -7.95 -15.06
N GLY A 341 -1.69 -8.67 -14.56
CA GLY A 341 -1.66 -9.26 -13.21
C GLY A 341 -1.83 -8.26 -12.06
N GLY A 342 -2.12 -6.98 -12.36
CA GLY A 342 -2.43 -5.92 -11.42
C GLY A 342 -2.26 -4.53 -12.04
N TRP A 343 -2.89 -3.50 -11.44
CA TRP A 343 -2.78 -2.11 -11.94
C TRP A 343 -1.34 -1.58 -11.84
N SER A 344 -0.68 -1.84 -10.71
CA SER A 344 0.73 -1.50 -10.49
C SER A 344 1.65 -2.13 -11.53
N ALA A 345 1.39 -3.38 -11.94
CA ALA A 345 2.19 -4.04 -12.97
C ALA A 345 2.01 -3.40 -14.34
N ALA A 346 0.77 -3.03 -14.70
CA ALA A 346 0.48 -2.31 -15.93
C ALA A 346 1.23 -0.97 -16.00
N VAL A 347 1.11 -0.14 -14.95
CA VAL A 347 1.78 1.17 -14.91
C VAL A 347 3.31 1.03 -14.94
N ARG A 348 3.89 0.01 -14.28
CA ARG A 348 5.33 -0.27 -14.38
C ARG A 348 5.77 -0.63 -15.79
N ALA A 349 4.98 -1.42 -16.52
CA ALA A 349 5.29 -1.76 -17.91
C ALA A 349 5.42 -0.50 -18.78
N ALA A 350 4.48 0.46 -18.65
CA ALA A 350 4.57 1.73 -19.35
C ALA A 350 5.72 2.64 -18.87
N ALA A 351 6.03 2.66 -17.57
CA ALA A 351 7.12 3.47 -17.04
C ALA A 351 8.50 3.02 -17.59
N VAL A 352 8.69 1.71 -17.78
CA VAL A 352 9.89 1.17 -18.42
C VAL A 352 10.00 1.66 -19.88
N GLU A 353 8.92 1.64 -20.63
CA GLU A 353 8.92 2.10 -22.03
C GLU A 353 9.14 3.61 -22.19
N LEU A 354 8.54 4.44 -21.32
CA LEU A 354 8.80 5.88 -21.28
C LEU A 354 10.27 6.19 -20.98
N SER A 355 10.91 5.40 -20.10
CA SER A 355 12.32 5.58 -19.75
C SER A 355 13.29 5.19 -20.89
N LYS A 356 12.88 4.28 -21.79
CA LYS A 356 13.66 3.90 -22.98
C LYS A 356 13.61 4.99 -24.05
N HIS A 357 12.42 5.52 -24.34
CA HIS A 357 12.22 6.56 -25.35
C HIS A 357 12.80 7.93 -24.94
N GLY A 358 12.95 8.20 -23.64
CA GLY A 358 13.63 9.40 -23.13
C GLY A 358 15.16 9.41 -23.28
N LYS A 359 15.78 8.29 -23.68
CA LYS A 359 17.24 8.19 -23.88
C LYS A 359 17.69 8.23 -25.35
N GLU A 360 16.75 8.23 -26.30
CA GLU A 360 17.03 8.26 -27.74
C GLU A 360 16.79 9.64 -28.38
N ASN A 361 16.49 10.68 -27.59
CA ASN A 361 16.37 12.06 -28.04
C ASN A 361 17.54 12.93 -27.57
#